data_AF-A0A8J7Q170-F1
#
_entry.id   AF-A0A8J7Q170-F1
#
_cell.length_a   1.000
_cell.length_b   1.000
_cell.length_c   1.000
_cell.angle_alpha   90.00
_cell.angle_beta   90.00
_cell.angle_gamma   90.00
#
_symmetry.space_group_name_H-M   'P 1'
#
loop_
_entity.id
_entity.type
_entity.pdbx_description
1 polymer ?
#
loop_
_entity_poly.entity_id
_entity_poly.type
_entity_poly.pdbx_seq_one_letter_code
_entity_poly.pdbx_strand_id
1 'polypeptide(L)'
;ALTFPPLVTVVLIAPPFLLYLTPIYPWSLRHAVGAGLIDIVLVLAGFGYYWTRLRVDPTPHDDAHLVSVWIAIAEVIFDGALGLVLWLGPLRAGDYYTALHRDWGPSPRIDQVIGAGILWLGGDAIGLPYLGALFVRWLRDDERRAAAIDRELDQQSAELAADDGSITSSTDGVTEERQTNSGLWWENDPQLTERFRRR
;
A
#
# COMPACT_ATOMS: atom_id res chain seq x y z
N ALA A 1 -11.69 -3.22 -13.92
CA ALA A 1 -11.88 -1.76 -13.71
C ALA A 1 -12.41 -1.44 -12.30
N LEU A 2 -13.50 -2.07 -11.84
CA LEU A 2 -14.10 -1.81 -10.52
C LEU A 2 -13.23 -2.20 -9.31
N THR A 3 -12.30 -3.14 -9.48
CA THR A 3 -11.39 -3.65 -8.44
C THR A 3 -10.02 -2.97 -8.43
N PHE A 4 -9.87 -1.86 -9.14
CA PHE A 4 -8.59 -1.15 -9.21
C PHE A 4 -8.22 -0.60 -7.81
N PRO A 5 -7.09 -0.99 -7.21
CA PRO A 5 -6.84 -0.73 -5.79
C PRO A 5 -6.94 0.75 -5.39
N PRO A 6 -6.40 1.72 -6.16
CA PRO A 6 -6.56 3.13 -5.86
C PRO A 6 -8.02 3.61 -5.87
N LEU A 7 -8.85 3.11 -6.79
CA LEU A 7 -10.26 3.49 -6.87
C LEU A 7 -11.00 3.04 -5.60
N VAL A 8 -10.77 1.80 -5.17
CA VAL A 8 -11.41 1.24 -3.96
C VAL A 8 -10.96 2.01 -2.71
N THR A 9 -9.69 2.40 -2.64
CA THR A 9 -9.17 3.26 -1.56
C THR A 9 -9.84 4.63 -1.54
N VAL A 10 -10.02 5.28 -2.69
CA VAL A 10 -10.73 6.57 -2.76
C VAL A 10 -12.19 6.41 -2.31
N VAL A 11 -12.85 5.32 -2.71
CA VAL A 11 -14.22 5.01 -2.29
C VAL A 11 -14.32 4.77 -0.77
N LEU A 12 -13.27 4.27 -0.12
CA LEU A 12 -13.22 4.14 1.33
C LEU A 12 -12.96 5.50 2.03
N ILE A 13 -11.97 6.26 1.55
CA ILE A 13 -11.47 7.46 2.25
C ILE A 13 -12.38 8.68 2.02
N ALA A 14 -12.94 8.85 0.83
CA ALA A 14 -13.71 10.05 0.51
C ALA A 14 -15.02 10.20 1.33
N PRO A 15 -15.83 9.15 1.57
CA PRO A 15 -17.11 9.31 2.25
C PRO A 15 -17.02 9.87 3.68
N PRO A 16 -16.11 9.42 4.58
CA PRO A 16 -15.94 10.04 5.90
C PRO A 16 -15.60 11.54 5.82
N PHE A 17 -14.70 11.93 4.93
CA PHE A 17 -14.35 13.34 4.72
C PHE A 17 -15.56 14.14 4.22
N LEU A 18 -16.29 13.62 3.23
CA LEU A 18 -17.49 14.26 2.73
C LEU A 18 -18.56 14.37 3.83
N LEU A 19 -18.78 13.31 4.61
CA LEU A 19 -19.75 13.30 5.70
C LEU A 19 -19.48 14.45 6.69
N TYR A 20 -18.26 14.54 7.19
CA TYR A 20 -17.92 15.46 8.28
C TYR A 20 -17.54 16.88 7.83
N LEU A 21 -16.97 17.05 6.65
CA LEU A 21 -16.51 18.35 6.16
C LEU A 21 -17.54 19.10 5.32
N THR A 22 -18.65 18.45 4.96
CA THR A 22 -19.76 19.06 4.24
C THR A 22 -21.04 19.13 5.10
N PRO A 23 -22.13 19.76 4.63
CA PRO A 23 -23.40 19.80 5.34
C PRO A 23 -24.12 18.43 5.47
N ILE A 24 -23.56 17.33 4.95
CA ILE A 24 -24.17 16.01 5.00
C ILE A 24 -24.39 15.54 6.44
N TYR A 25 -23.43 15.75 7.35
CA TYR A 25 -23.57 15.31 8.74
C TYR A 25 -24.71 16.02 9.50
N PRO A 26 -24.81 17.37 9.53
CA PRO A 26 -25.97 18.03 10.11
C PRO A 26 -27.31 17.67 9.44
N TRP A 27 -27.28 17.33 8.16
CA TRP A 27 -28.46 16.89 7.42
C TRP A 27 -28.90 15.47 7.83
N SER A 28 -27.96 14.54 8.01
CA SER A 28 -28.23 13.15 8.40
C SER A 28 -28.86 13.06 9.79
N LEU A 29 -28.43 13.91 10.72
CA LEU A 29 -29.03 14.02 12.06
C LEU A 29 -30.53 14.37 12.05
N ARG A 30 -31.01 15.01 10.98
CA ARG A 30 -32.40 15.46 10.85
C ARG A 30 -33.27 14.54 9.97
N HIS A 31 -32.65 13.61 9.24
CA HIS A 31 -33.33 12.76 8.26
C HIS A 31 -32.97 11.29 8.47
N ALA A 32 -33.84 10.53 9.15
CA ALA A 32 -33.59 9.13 9.49
C ALA A 32 -33.28 8.24 8.27
N VAL A 33 -34.01 8.41 7.16
CA VAL A 33 -33.77 7.67 5.92
C VAL A 33 -32.41 8.04 5.30
N GLY A 34 -32.05 9.33 5.34
CA GLY A 34 -30.77 9.82 4.86
C GLY A 34 -29.60 9.27 5.66
N ALA A 35 -29.72 9.25 6.99
CA ALA A 35 -28.75 8.62 7.88
C ALA A 35 -28.56 7.13 7.56
N GLY A 36 -29.65 6.37 7.43
CA GLY A 36 -29.57 4.95 7.09
C GLY A 36 -28.90 4.67 5.75
N LEU A 37 -29.12 5.52 4.73
CA LEU A 37 -28.43 5.41 3.44
C LEU A 37 -26.92 5.67 3.56
N ILE A 38 -26.53 6.66 4.37
CA ILE A 38 -25.10 6.95 4.63
C ILE A 38 -24.44 5.76 5.32
N ASP A 39 -25.10 5.18 6.33
CA ASP A 39 -24.59 4.00 7.04
C ASP A 39 -24.39 2.82 6.08
N ILE A 40 -25.37 2.55 5.22
CA ILE A 40 -25.26 1.50 4.19
C ILE A 40 -24.09 1.76 3.24
N VAL A 41 -23.93 3.00 2.76
CA VAL A 41 -22.83 3.36 1.85
C VAL A 41 -21.48 3.17 2.53
N LEU A 42 -21.33 3.58 3.80
CA LEU A 42 -20.10 3.40 4.56
C LEU A 42 -19.78 1.91 4.76
N VAL A 43 -20.78 1.09 5.11
CA VAL A 43 -20.61 -0.36 5.27
C VAL A 43 -20.22 -1.02 3.94
N LEU A 44 -20.87 -0.66 2.83
CA LEU A 44 -20.55 -1.20 1.51
C LEU A 44 -19.16 -0.79 1.03
N ALA A 45 -18.74 0.45 1.30
CA ALA A 45 -17.40 0.92 1.00
C ALA A 45 -16.34 0.13 1.78
N GLY A 46 -16.54 -0.04 3.09
CA GLY A 46 -15.67 -0.88 3.94
C GLY A 46 -15.63 -2.34 3.49
N PHE A 47 -16.80 -2.92 3.19
CA PHE A 47 -16.89 -4.28 2.67
C PHE A 47 -16.13 -4.44 1.35
N GLY A 48 -16.33 -3.54 0.39
CA GLY A 48 -15.62 -3.55 -0.89
C GLY A 48 -14.10 -3.40 -0.71
N TYR A 49 -13.66 -2.52 0.20
CA TYR A 49 -12.25 -2.38 0.53
C TYR A 49 -11.65 -3.68 1.06
N TYR A 50 -12.19 -4.23 2.14
CA TYR A 50 -11.66 -5.46 2.73
C TYR A 50 -11.78 -6.65 1.78
N TRP A 51 -12.89 -6.79 1.05
CA TRP A 51 -13.07 -7.87 0.07
C TRP A 51 -11.97 -7.88 -0.99
N THR A 52 -11.64 -6.71 -1.55
CA THR A 52 -10.60 -6.60 -2.59
C THR A 52 -9.18 -6.72 -2.02
N ARG A 53 -8.97 -6.32 -0.77
CA ARG A 53 -7.66 -6.34 -0.10
C ARG A 53 -7.31 -7.71 0.48
N LEU A 54 -8.28 -8.44 1.02
CA LEU A 54 -8.10 -9.79 1.55
C LEU A 54 -7.70 -10.80 0.47
N ARG A 55 -7.94 -10.49 -0.83
CA ARG A 55 -7.53 -11.31 -1.99
C ARG A 55 -7.68 -12.81 -1.70
N VAL A 56 -8.90 -13.22 -1.35
CA VAL A 56 -9.24 -14.64 -1.16
C VAL A 56 -8.96 -15.44 -2.44
N ASP A 57 -8.85 -14.76 -3.60
CA ASP A 57 -8.52 -15.35 -4.89
C ASP A 57 -7.06 -15.03 -5.32
N PRO A 58 -6.22 -16.04 -5.63
CA PRO A 58 -4.83 -15.85 -6.08
C PRO A 58 -4.79 -15.07 -7.39
N THR A 59 -4.42 -13.79 -7.32
CA THR A 59 -4.28 -12.95 -8.51
C THR A 59 -2.86 -13.08 -9.07
N PRO A 60 -2.65 -13.20 -10.40
CA PRO A 60 -1.37 -13.57 -11.01
C PRO A 60 -0.25 -12.52 -10.96
N HIS A 61 -0.49 -11.33 -10.39
CA HIS A 61 0.46 -10.23 -10.38
C HIS A 61 1.11 -10.06 -9.01
N ASP A 62 2.38 -10.45 -8.98
CA ASP A 62 3.27 -10.51 -7.84
C ASP A 62 3.71 -9.13 -7.29
N ASP A 63 3.42 -8.04 -8.01
CA ASP A 63 3.81 -6.65 -7.68
C ASP A 63 2.83 -5.94 -6.72
N ALA A 64 1.79 -6.63 -6.25
CA ALA A 64 0.69 -6.02 -5.50
C ALA A 64 0.98 -5.67 -4.02
N HIS A 65 2.12 -6.10 -3.48
CA HIS A 65 2.43 -5.96 -2.06
C HIS A 65 2.78 -4.51 -1.69
N LEU A 66 3.70 -3.88 -2.44
CA LEU A 66 4.07 -2.47 -2.21
C LEU A 66 2.86 -1.53 -2.33
N VAL A 67 2.04 -1.70 -3.36
CA VAL A 67 0.83 -0.88 -3.55
C VAL A 67 -0.12 -1.03 -2.37
N SER A 68 -0.23 -2.22 -1.79
CA SER A 68 -1.10 -2.46 -0.63
C SER A 68 -0.53 -1.86 0.66
N VAL A 69 0.79 -1.92 0.86
CA VAL A 69 1.46 -1.25 1.98
C VAL A 69 1.28 0.27 1.89
N TRP A 70 1.54 0.87 0.73
CA TRP A 70 1.35 2.32 0.53
C TRP A 70 -0.09 2.77 0.77
N ILE A 71 -1.06 1.98 0.32
CA ILE A 71 -2.47 2.28 0.55
C ILE A 71 -2.82 2.23 2.03
N ALA A 72 -2.35 1.22 2.78
CA ALA A 72 -2.61 1.12 4.21
C ALA A 72 -1.91 2.26 5.00
N ILE A 73 -0.72 2.66 4.59
CA ILE A 73 -0.05 3.85 5.17
C ILE A 73 -0.89 5.11 4.90
N ALA A 74 -1.37 5.27 3.66
CA ALA A 74 -2.23 6.40 3.32
C ALA A 74 -3.51 6.40 4.16
N GLU A 75 -4.17 5.25 4.33
CA GLU A 75 -5.36 5.08 5.17
C GLU A 75 -5.14 5.60 6.60
N VAL A 76 -4.08 5.13 7.27
CA VAL A 76 -3.71 5.59 8.63
C VAL A 76 -3.49 7.11 8.68
N ILE A 77 -2.81 7.68 7.67
CA ILE A 77 -2.57 9.12 7.60
C ILE A 77 -3.88 9.89 7.41
N PHE A 78 -4.77 9.43 6.52
CA PHE A 78 -6.03 10.11 6.24
C PHE A 78 -7.01 10.01 7.42
N ASP A 79 -7.07 8.87 8.10
CA ASP A 79 -7.91 8.68 9.30
C ASP A 79 -7.42 9.54 10.45
N GLY A 80 -6.10 9.57 10.68
CA GLY A 80 -5.48 10.45 11.66
C GLY A 80 -5.69 11.94 11.32
N ALA A 81 -5.57 12.31 10.04
CA ALA A 81 -5.84 13.68 9.59
C ALA A 81 -7.30 14.09 9.83
N LEU A 82 -8.27 13.23 9.47
CA LEU A 82 -9.69 13.50 9.71
C LEU A 82 -9.99 13.59 11.21
N GLY A 83 -9.48 12.66 12.00
CA GLY A 83 -9.57 12.67 13.46
C GLY A 83 -9.02 13.97 14.04
N LEU A 84 -7.84 14.40 13.62
CA LEU A 84 -7.23 15.64 14.10
C LEU A 84 -8.04 16.88 13.68
N VAL A 85 -8.58 16.90 12.46
CA VAL A 85 -9.46 17.98 11.99
C VAL A 85 -10.73 18.06 12.84
N LEU A 86 -11.33 16.93 13.21
CA LEU A 86 -12.49 16.90 14.09
C LEU A 86 -12.13 17.24 15.54
N TRP A 87 -10.97 16.81 16.01
CA TRP A 87 -10.49 17.11 17.35
C TRP A 87 -10.24 18.61 17.50
N LEU A 88 -9.43 19.22 16.65
CA LEU A 88 -9.02 20.62 16.78
C LEU A 88 -10.02 21.60 16.17
N GLY A 89 -10.89 21.13 15.26
CA GLY A 89 -11.81 21.98 14.51
C GLY A 89 -13.04 22.48 15.29
N PRO A 90 -13.91 23.25 14.62
CA PRO A 90 -15.15 23.76 15.21
C PRO A 90 -16.14 22.63 15.52
N LEU A 91 -17.08 22.92 16.41
CA LEU A 91 -18.14 21.99 16.78
C LEU A 91 -19.02 21.66 15.57
N ARG A 92 -19.17 20.37 15.26
CA ARG A 92 -20.04 19.88 14.18
C ARG A 92 -21.48 19.77 14.70
N ALA A 93 -22.43 20.26 13.91
CA ALA A 93 -23.86 20.26 14.25
C ALA A 93 -24.18 20.84 15.64
N GLY A 94 -23.44 21.87 16.07
CA GLY A 94 -23.58 22.45 17.41
C GLY A 94 -25.00 22.95 17.69
N ASP A 95 -25.65 23.55 16.70
CA ASP A 95 -27.04 23.98 16.73
C ASP A 95 -28.01 22.83 17.05
N TYR A 96 -27.82 21.66 16.43
CA TYR A 96 -28.61 20.47 16.69
C TYR A 96 -28.43 19.98 18.14
N TYR A 97 -27.18 19.91 18.61
CA TYR A 97 -26.89 19.42 19.96
C TYR A 97 -27.37 20.38 21.05
N THR A 98 -27.26 21.69 20.84
CA THR A 98 -27.78 22.69 21.77
C THR A 98 -29.31 22.64 21.84
N ALA A 99 -30.00 22.45 20.70
CA ALA A 99 -31.46 22.34 20.66
C ALA A 99 -32.00 21.12 21.41
N LEU A 100 -31.18 20.08 21.60
CA LEU A 100 -31.57 18.89 22.34
C LEU A 100 -31.66 19.12 23.86
N HIS A 101 -31.11 20.23 24.37
CA HIS A 101 -31.09 20.59 25.79
C HIS A 101 -30.60 19.45 26.71
N ARG A 102 -29.61 18.68 26.23
CA ARG A 102 -29.03 17.55 26.99
C ARG A 102 -28.26 18.08 28.20
N ASP A 103 -28.64 17.60 29.38
CA ASP A 103 -28.08 17.94 30.70
C ASP A 103 -27.18 16.84 31.30
N TRP A 104 -27.28 15.61 30.79
CA TRP A 104 -26.47 14.47 31.20
C TRP A 104 -25.22 14.31 30.32
N GLY A 105 -24.12 13.76 30.86
CA GLY A 105 -22.92 13.40 30.11
C GLY A 105 -21.93 14.54 29.81
N PRO A 106 -20.90 14.31 28.97
CA PRO A 106 -19.91 15.33 28.64
C PRO A 106 -20.49 16.45 27.78
N SER A 107 -19.82 17.59 27.74
CA SER A 107 -20.22 18.70 26.86
C SER A 107 -20.07 18.31 25.37
N PRO A 108 -20.83 18.92 24.44
CA PRO A 108 -20.72 18.61 23.02
C PRO A 108 -19.30 18.71 22.45
N ARG A 109 -18.48 19.63 22.99
CA ARG A 109 -17.07 19.76 22.63
C ARG A 109 -16.27 18.53 23.06
N ILE A 110 -16.44 18.07 24.30
CA ILE A 110 -15.74 16.89 24.81
C ILE A 110 -16.21 15.64 24.04
N ASP A 111 -17.51 15.49 23.80
CA ASP A 111 -18.05 14.39 23.01
C ASP A 111 -17.44 14.35 21.60
N GLN A 112 -17.27 15.50 20.94
CA GLN A 112 -16.60 15.55 19.64
C GLN A 112 -15.13 15.17 19.72
N VAL A 113 -14.41 15.56 20.78
CA VAL A 113 -13.01 15.13 20.98
C VAL A 113 -12.94 13.61 21.15
N ILE A 114 -13.82 13.04 21.97
CA ILE A 114 -13.89 11.59 22.19
C ILE A 114 -14.25 10.89 20.88
N GLY A 115 -15.27 11.36 20.16
CA GLY A 115 -15.69 10.81 18.88
C GLY A 115 -14.59 10.87 17.81
N ALA A 116 -13.86 11.98 17.75
CA ALA A 116 -12.69 12.12 16.87
C ALA A 116 -11.58 11.12 17.23
N GLY A 117 -11.32 10.93 18.53
CA GLY A 117 -10.38 9.93 19.03
C GLY A 117 -10.80 8.50 18.71
N ILE A 118 -12.09 8.18 18.85
CA ILE A 118 -12.65 6.87 18.50
C ILE A 118 -12.57 6.62 17.00
N LEU A 119 -12.89 7.61 16.17
CA LEU A 119 -12.77 7.51 14.71
C LEU A 119 -11.33 7.19 14.31
N TRP A 120 -10.38 7.92 14.88
CA TRP A 120 -8.97 7.72 14.58
C TRP A 120 -8.43 6.38 15.14
N LEU A 121 -8.45 6.19 16.46
CA LEU A 121 -7.91 4.97 17.07
C LEU A 121 -8.69 3.72 16.65
N GLY A 122 -9.99 3.85 16.37
CA GLY A 122 -10.82 2.75 15.90
C GLY A 122 -10.39 2.24 14.53
N GLY A 123 -10.06 3.14 13.60
CA GLY A 123 -9.46 2.79 12.31
C GLY A 123 -8.11 2.10 12.50
N ASP A 124 -7.22 2.72 13.26
CA ASP A 124 -5.87 2.20 13.51
C ASP A 124 -5.86 0.85 14.25
N ALA A 125 -6.79 0.62 15.17
CA ALA A 125 -6.89 -0.62 15.93
C ALA A 125 -7.14 -1.85 15.04
N ILE A 126 -7.81 -1.67 13.90
CA ILE A 126 -8.06 -2.73 12.92
C ILE A 126 -7.02 -2.67 11.79
N GLY A 127 -6.68 -1.48 11.33
CA GLY A 127 -5.76 -1.24 10.21
C GLY A 127 -4.31 -1.60 10.51
N LEU A 128 -3.77 -1.26 11.70
CA LEU A 128 -2.37 -1.50 12.03
C LEU A 128 -2.03 -3.00 12.15
N PRO A 129 -2.81 -3.85 12.83
CA PRO A 129 -2.56 -5.29 12.82
C PRO A 129 -2.61 -5.88 11.41
N TYR A 130 -3.53 -5.42 10.57
CA TYR A 130 -3.65 -5.84 9.17
C TYR A 130 -2.41 -5.44 8.36
N LEU A 131 -1.95 -4.18 8.49
CA LEU A 131 -0.74 -3.70 7.85
C LEU A 131 0.50 -4.47 8.32
N GLY A 132 0.60 -4.77 9.63
CA GLY A 132 1.66 -5.62 10.18
C GLY A 132 1.67 -7.02 9.55
N ALA A 133 0.50 -7.65 9.39
CA ALA A 133 0.38 -8.95 8.76
C ALA A 133 0.80 -8.93 7.27
N LEU A 134 0.37 -7.90 6.52
CA LEU A 134 0.79 -7.69 5.13
C LEU A 134 2.29 -7.46 5.01
N PHE A 135 2.87 -6.66 5.91
CA PHE A 135 4.30 -6.37 5.91
C PHE A 135 5.13 -7.62 6.18
N VAL A 136 4.74 -8.44 7.16
CA VAL A 136 5.40 -9.73 7.44
C VAL A 136 5.27 -10.69 6.26
N ARG A 137 4.10 -10.73 5.60
CA ARG A 137 3.90 -11.54 4.40
C ARG A 137 4.81 -11.08 3.26
N TRP A 138 4.89 -9.77 3.03
CA TRP A 138 5.76 -9.18 2.02
C TRP A 138 7.24 -9.52 2.28
N LEU A 139 7.72 -9.33 3.51
CA LEU A 139 9.12 -9.61 3.86
C LEU A 139 9.51 -11.08 3.58
N ARG A 140 8.60 -12.01 3.89
CA ARG A 140 8.81 -13.45 3.62
C ARG A 140 8.81 -13.78 2.13
N ASP A 141 7.97 -13.13 1.34
CA ASP A 141 7.92 -13.34 -0.10
C ASP A 141 9.14 -12.71 -0.79
N ASP A 142 9.64 -11.58 -0.27
CA ASP A 142 10.87 -10.93 -0.72
C ASP A 142 12.10 -11.81 -0.47
N GLU A 143 12.25 -12.38 0.72
CA GLU A 143 13.32 -13.35 1.06
C GLU A 143 13.33 -14.55 0.11
N ARG A 144 12.15 -15.07 -0.25
CA ARG A 144 12.03 -16.21 -1.19
C ARG A 144 12.44 -15.84 -2.61
N ARG A 145 12.06 -14.64 -3.07
CA ARG A 145 12.44 -14.15 -4.40
C ARG A 145 13.93 -13.89 -4.48
N ALA A 146 14.51 -13.25 -3.47
CA ALA A 146 15.96 -13.06 -3.38
C ALA A 146 16.71 -14.41 -3.47
N ALA A 147 16.31 -15.40 -2.68
CA ALA A 147 16.92 -16.73 -2.72
C ALA A 147 16.69 -17.51 -4.03
N ALA A 148 15.67 -17.16 -4.83
CA ALA A 148 15.47 -17.73 -6.16
C ALA A 148 16.39 -17.06 -7.20
N ILE A 149 16.52 -15.73 -7.13
CA ILE A 149 17.42 -14.95 -7.98
C ILE A 149 18.87 -15.34 -7.73
N ASP A 150 19.29 -15.48 -6.47
CA ASP A 150 20.64 -15.91 -6.12
C ASP A 150 20.96 -17.29 -6.72
N ARG A 151 20.01 -18.24 -6.67
CA ARG A 151 20.18 -19.57 -7.28
C ARG A 151 20.28 -19.52 -8.81
N GLU A 152 19.55 -18.63 -9.46
CA GLU A 152 19.62 -18.45 -10.90
C GLU A 152 20.97 -17.83 -11.32
N LEU A 153 21.46 -16.84 -10.57
CA LEU A 153 22.77 -16.23 -10.78
C LEU A 153 23.92 -17.22 -10.54
N ASP A 154 23.81 -18.07 -9.52
CA ASP A 154 24.78 -19.15 -9.26
C ASP A 154 24.81 -20.17 -10.42
N GLN A 155 23.67 -20.49 -11.02
CA GLN A 155 23.60 -21.37 -12.19
C GLN A 155 24.24 -20.74 -13.43
N GLN A 156 23.90 -19.48 -13.72
CA GLN A 156 24.46 -18.74 -14.86
C GLN A 156 25.99 -18.57 -14.73
N SER A 157 26.48 -18.27 -13.52
CA SER A 157 27.93 -18.15 -13.28
C SER A 157 28.67 -19.49 -13.43
N ALA A 158 28.05 -20.60 -13.02
CA ALA A 158 28.60 -21.94 -13.23
C ALA A 158 28.62 -22.35 -14.72
N GLU A 159 27.58 -22.01 -15.49
CA GLU A 159 27.55 -22.24 -16.94
C GLU A 159 28.63 -21.45 -17.67
N LEU A 160 28.81 -20.16 -17.33
CA LEU A 160 29.88 -19.32 -17.87
C LEU A 160 31.27 -19.88 -17.54
N ALA A 161 31.49 -20.37 -16.32
CA ALA A 161 32.75 -20.98 -15.92
C ALA A 161 33.01 -22.32 -16.64
N ALA A 162 31.97 -23.09 -16.95
CA ALA A 162 32.08 -24.34 -17.69
C ALA A 162 32.41 -24.11 -19.19
N ASP A 163 31.87 -23.05 -19.79
CA ASP A 163 32.20 -22.64 -21.16
C ASP A 163 33.67 -22.19 -21.28
N ASP A 164 34.16 -21.42 -20.32
CA ASP A 164 35.57 -20.99 -20.25
C ASP A 164 36.53 -22.18 -20.02
N GLY A 165 36.13 -23.15 -19.18
CA GLY A 165 36.89 -24.39 -18.92
C GLY A 165 36.93 -25.37 -20.11
N SER A 166 35.85 -25.45 -20.90
CA SER A 166 35.74 -26.27 -22.11
C SER A 166 36.77 -25.87 -23.18
N ILE A 167 36.99 -24.56 -23.34
CA ILE A 167 37.98 -24.00 -24.30
C ILE A 167 39.41 -24.41 -23.93
N THR A 168 39.71 -24.66 -22.65
CA THR A 168 41.08 -25.01 -22.21
C THR A 168 41.42 -26.49 -22.46
N SER A 169 40.44 -27.35 -22.77
CA SER A 169 40.62 -28.81 -22.90
C SER A 169 40.71 -29.33 -24.33
N SER A 170 40.44 -28.49 -25.33
CA SER A 170 40.47 -28.87 -26.74
C SER A 170 41.42 -27.97 -27.53
N THR A 171 42.58 -28.54 -27.90
CA THR A 171 43.26 -28.41 -29.21
C THR A 171 44.76 -28.10 -29.10
N ASP A 172 45.52 -29.16 -29.36
CA ASP A 172 46.77 -29.18 -30.11
C ASP A 172 47.03 -27.95 -30.99
N GLY A 173 48.29 -27.53 -31.06
CA GLY A 173 48.74 -26.29 -31.72
C GLY A 173 48.09 -25.96 -33.07
N VAL A 174 47.20 -24.96 -33.05
CA VAL A 174 47.08 -23.93 -34.08
C VAL A 174 46.83 -22.61 -33.37
N THR A 175 47.78 -21.68 -33.51
CA THR A 175 47.71 -20.33 -32.95
C THR A 175 46.70 -19.49 -33.75
N GLU A 176 45.42 -19.55 -33.39
CA GLU A 176 44.47 -18.46 -33.69
C GLU A 176 44.34 -17.58 -32.44
N GLU A 177 44.85 -16.36 -32.52
CA GLU A 177 44.64 -15.31 -31.51
C GLU A 177 43.14 -14.96 -31.43
N ARG A 178 42.40 -15.67 -30.58
CA ARG A 178 41.09 -15.20 -30.12
C ARG A 178 41.27 -14.47 -28.80
N GLN A 179 41.00 -13.16 -28.84
CA GLN A 179 41.05 -12.25 -27.71
C GLN A 179 40.23 -12.78 -26.53
N THR A 180 40.92 -13.30 -25.53
CA THR A 180 40.37 -13.53 -24.20
C THR A 180 40.09 -12.16 -23.58
N ASN A 181 38.83 -11.74 -23.54
CA ASN A 181 38.41 -10.53 -22.84
C ASN A 181 38.53 -10.76 -21.31
N SER A 182 39.77 -10.70 -20.83
CA SER A 182 40.17 -10.63 -19.43
C SER A 182 39.83 -9.26 -18.82
N GLY A 183 38.59 -8.81 -19.01
CA GLY A 183 38.07 -7.55 -18.47
C GLY A 183 37.12 -7.81 -17.30
N LEU A 184 36.93 -6.78 -16.47
CA LEU A 184 35.94 -6.82 -15.40
C LEU A 184 34.54 -6.97 -16.02
N TRP A 185 33.62 -7.69 -15.38
CA TRP A 185 32.34 -8.09 -16.00
C TRP A 185 31.52 -6.93 -16.61
N TRP A 186 31.66 -5.72 -16.07
CA TRP A 186 31.01 -4.49 -16.55
C TRP A 186 31.68 -3.85 -17.77
N GLU A 187 32.91 -4.24 -18.13
CA GLU A 187 33.61 -3.79 -19.34
C GLU A 187 33.09 -4.51 -20.59
N ASN A 188 32.51 -5.70 -20.39
CA ASN A 188 31.94 -6.55 -21.44
C ASN A 188 30.43 -6.32 -21.65
N ASP A 189 29.77 -5.49 -20.82
CA ASP A 189 28.36 -5.16 -20.97
C ASP A 189 28.17 -4.16 -22.14
N PRO A 190 27.45 -4.53 -23.22
CA PRO A 190 27.27 -3.69 -24.40
C PRO A 190 26.63 -2.34 -24.09
N GLN A 191 25.80 -2.23 -23.05
CA GLN A 191 25.17 -0.96 -22.66
C GLN A 191 26.15 0.01 -21.98
N LEU A 192 27.18 -0.52 -21.30
CA LEU A 192 28.18 0.27 -20.60
C LEU A 192 29.35 0.63 -21.51
N THR A 193 29.77 -0.27 -22.39
CA THR A 193 30.85 -0.03 -23.36
C THR A 193 30.55 1.20 -24.25
N GLU A 194 29.29 1.40 -24.65
CA GLU A 194 28.88 2.56 -25.46
C GLU A 194 29.08 3.90 -24.75
N ARG A 195 28.95 3.95 -23.42
CA ARG A 195 29.13 5.19 -22.65
C ARG A 195 30.59 5.60 -22.49
N PHE A 196 31.49 4.64 -22.40
CA PHE A 196 32.91 4.90 -22.13
C PHE A 196 33.80 4.98 -23.39
N ARG A 197 33.27 4.65 -24.58
CA ARG A 197 34.01 4.71 -25.86
C ARG A 197 34.18 6.13 -26.43
N ARG A 198 33.81 7.19 -25.70
CA ARG A 198 34.06 8.58 -26.10
C ARG A 198 34.89 9.33 -25.06
N ARG A 199 36.21 9.26 -25.20
CA ARG A 199 37.13 10.40 -25.05
C ARG A 199 38.51 10.05 -25.57
#